data_AF-B6JEM2-F1
#
_entry.id   AF-B6JEM2-F1
#
_cell.length_a   1.000
_cell.length_b   1.000
_cell.length_c   1.000
_cell.angle_alpha   90.00
_cell.angle_beta   90.00
_cell.angle_gamma   90.00
#
_symmetry.space_group_name_H-M   'P 1'
#
loop_
_entity.id
_entity.type
_entity.pdbx_description
1 polymer ?
#
loop_
_entity_poly.entity_id
_entity_poly.type
_entity_poly.pdbx_seq_one_letter_code
_entity_poly.pdbx_strand_id
1 'polypeptide(L)' 'MIEVGKYKNSKTREIVEDAISQLCAVGFDSDGAASLLVIQGMIRIEDPQKRKEMAAFVTREAEDDTD' A
#
# COMPACT_ATOMS: atom_id res chain seq x y z
N MET A 1 2.01 12.68 22.71
CA MET A 1 2.36 12.65 21.26
C MET A 1 2.88 11.29 20.78
N ILE A 2 3.59 10.50 21.60
CA ILE A 2 4.07 9.13 21.23
C ILE A 2 2.91 8.17 20.91
N GLU A 3 1.80 8.29 21.63
CA GLU A 3 0.63 7.41 21.52
C GLU A 3 -0.13 7.56 20.19
N VAL A 4 -0.23 8.80 19.67
CA VAL A 4 -0.88 9.09 18.39
C VAL A 4 -0.12 8.48 17.21
N GLY A 5 1.23 8.51 17.24
CA GLY A 5 2.05 7.88 16.20
C GLY A 5 1.92 6.36 16.18
N LYS A 6 1.90 5.72 17.35
CA LYS A 6 1.68 4.27 17.48
C LYS A 6 0.28 3.87 17.01
N TYR A 7 -0.73 4.63 17.40
CA TYR A 7 -2.11 4.41 16.97
C TYR A 7 -2.24 4.48 15.44
N LYS A 8 -1.63 5.49 14.80
CA LYS A 8 -1.63 5.64 13.34
C LYS A 8 -1.04 4.41 12.65
N ASN A 9 0.12 3.94 13.08
CA ASN A 9 0.77 2.78 12.45
C ASN A 9 -0.05 1.49 12.61
N SER A 10 -0.56 1.25 13.82
CA SER A 10 -1.41 0.08 14.08
C SER A 10 -2.68 0.11 13.24
N LYS A 11 -3.33 1.27 13.14
CA LYS A 11 -4.58 1.39 12.40
C LYS A 11 -4.37 1.30 10.89
N THR A 12 -3.29 1.89 10.37
CA THR A 12 -2.93 1.76 8.96
C THR A 12 -2.72 0.30 8.58
N ARG A 13 -2.03 -0.47 9.43
CA ARG A 13 -1.81 -1.90 9.20
C ARG A 13 -3.13 -2.68 9.16
N GLU A 14 -4.01 -2.44 10.14
CA GLU A 14 -5.33 -3.08 10.20
C GLU A 14 -6.15 -2.81 8.93
N ILE A 15 -6.13 -1.57 8.43
CA ILE A 15 -6.84 -1.20 7.19
C ILE A 15 -6.29 -1.96 5.98
N VAL A 16 -4.97 -2.08 5.87
CA VAL A 16 -4.33 -2.79 4.75
C VAL A 16 -4.62 -4.28 4.82
N GLU A 17 -4.52 -4.90 5.99
CA GLU A 17 -4.80 -6.33 6.19
C GLU A 17 -6.28 -6.66 5.92
N ASP A 18 -7.21 -5.81 6.34
CA ASP A 18 -8.64 -5.95 6.04
C ASP A 18 -8.92 -5.81 4.53
N ALA A 19 -8.32 -4.82 3.87
CA ALA A 19 -8.46 -4.66 2.42
C ALA A 19 -7.92 -5.86 1.63
N ILE A 20 -6.77 -6.40 2.02
CA ILE A 20 -6.23 -7.64 1.42
C ILE A 20 -7.19 -8.80 1.65
N SER A 21 -7.68 -8.98 2.89
CA SER A 21 -8.61 -10.06 3.22
C SER A 21 -9.89 -10.01 2.38
N GLN A 22 -10.47 -8.81 2.21
CA GLN A 22 -11.66 -8.62 1.39
C GLN A 22 -11.41 -8.88 -0.10
N LEU A 23 -10.23 -8.49 -0.62
CA LEU A 23 -9.84 -8.81 -1.99
C LEU A 23 -9.64 -10.32 -2.19
N CYS A 24 -9.03 -11.01 -1.22
CA CYS A 24 -8.91 -12.46 -1.27
C CYS A 24 -10.28 -13.16 -1.24
N ALA A 25 -11.23 -12.64 -0.46
CA ALA A 25 -12.59 -13.17 -0.38
C ALA A 25 -13.38 -13.08 -1.71
N VAL A 26 -12.98 -12.18 -2.61
CA VAL A 26 -13.58 -12.05 -3.96
C VAL A 26 -12.79 -12.77 -5.05
N GLY A 27 -11.78 -13.57 -4.69
CA GLY A 27 -11.10 -14.50 -5.59
C GLY A 27 -9.69 -14.12 -6.03
N PHE A 28 -9.08 -13.09 -5.42
CA PHE A 28 -7.64 -12.83 -5.59
C PHE A 28 -6.81 -13.72 -4.66
N ASP A 29 -5.58 -14.02 -5.04
CA ASP A 29 -4.57 -14.44 -4.08
C ASP A 29 -3.99 -13.22 -3.35
N SER A 30 -3.19 -13.47 -2.30
CA SER A 30 -2.61 -12.40 -1.49
C SER A 30 -1.76 -11.44 -2.31
N ASP A 31 -0.98 -11.95 -3.26
CA ASP A 31 -0.08 -11.16 -4.10
C ASP A 31 -0.86 -10.32 -5.11
N GLY A 32 -1.92 -10.87 -5.70
CA GLY A 32 -2.84 -10.16 -6.59
C GLY A 32 -3.62 -9.08 -5.85
N ALA A 33 -4.07 -9.35 -4.62
CA ALA A 33 -4.71 -8.35 -3.77
C ALA A 33 -3.77 -7.19 -3.43
N ALA A 34 -2.53 -7.48 -3.00
CA ALA A 34 -1.52 -6.46 -2.72
C ALA A 34 -1.18 -5.63 -3.97
N SER A 35 -1.01 -6.29 -5.11
CA SER A 35 -0.74 -5.63 -6.40
C SER A 35 -1.85 -4.66 -6.79
N LEU A 36 -3.12 -5.04 -6.58
CA LEU A 36 -4.25 -4.14 -6.82
C LEU A 36 -4.22 -2.92 -5.91
N LEU A 37 -3.89 -3.07 -4.62
CA LEU A 37 -3.80 -1.93 -3.71
C LEU A 37 -2.73 -0.92 -4.15
N VAL A 38 -1.57 -1.39 -4.63
CA VAL A 38 -0.53 -0.53 -5.19
C VAL A 38 -1.07 0.27 -6.38
N ILE A 39 -1.64 -0.41 -7.38
CA ILE A 39 -2.16 0.24 -8.60
C ILE A 39 -3.28 1.23 -8.25
N GLN A 40 -4.24 0.82 -7.43
CA GLN A 40 -5.40 1.62 -7.05
C GLN A 40 -5.00 2.83 -6.18
N GLY A 41 -3.99 2.68 -5.33
CA GLY A 41 -3.38 3.78 -4.58
C GLY A 41 -2.77 4.81 -5.52
N MET A 42 -1.95 4.37 -6.48
CA MET A 42 -1.30 5.23 -7.47
C MET A 42 -2.29 6.04 -8.32
N ILE A 43 -3.41 5.44 -8.74
CA ILE A 43 -4.46 6.11 -9.52
C ILE A 43 -5.14 7.23 -8.73
N ARG A 44 -5.34 7.04 -7.41
CA ARG A 44 -6.09 7.96 -6.53
C ARG A 44 -5.27 9.14 -5.99
N ILE A 45 -3.95 9.14 -6.17
CA ILE A 45 -3.13 10.30 -5.78
C ILE A 45 -3.47 11.47 -6.70
N GLU A 46 -4.16 12.47 -6.18
CA GLU A 46 -4.66 13.62 -6.95
C GLU A 46 -3.55 14.51 -7.49
N ASP A 47 -2.50 14.73 -6.70
CA ASP A 47 -1.34 15.53 -7.10
C ASP A 47 -0.45 14.75 -8.10
N PRO A 48 -0.30 15.22 -9.36
CA PRO A 48 0.52 14.56 -10.37
C PRO A 48 2.01 14.43 -9.99
N GLN A 49 2.55 15.42 -9.27
CA GLN A 49 3.93 15.40 -8.81
C GLN A 49 4.09 14.36 -7.70
N LYS A 50 3.18 14.36 -6.73
CA LYS A 50 3.17 13.36 -5.66
C LYS A 50 3.01 11.94 -6.19
N ARG A 51 2.23 11.77 -7.25
CA ARG A 51 2.06 10.49 -7.94
C ARG A 51 3.37 10.01 -8.54
N LYS A 52 4.13 10.88 -9.21
CA LYS A 52 5.46 10.53 -9.76
C LYS A 52 6.46 10.15 -8.66
N GLU A 53 6.47 10.91 -7.56
CA GLU A 53 7.33 10.62 -6.41
C GLU A 53 7.03 9.24 -5.81
N MET A 54 5.74 8.91 -5.67
CA MET A 54 5.34 7.62 -5.11
C MET A 54 5.66 6.47 -6.06
N ALA A 55 5.53 6.66 -7.38
CA ALA A 55 5.95 5.65 -8.36
C ALA A 55 7.45 5.36 -8.23
N ALA A 56 8.28 6.41 -8.15
CA ALA A 56 9.72 6.27 -7.97
C ALA A 56 10.10 5.66 -6.60
N PHE A 57 9.28 5.90 -5.56
CA PHE A 57 9.46 5.24 -4.28
C PHE A 57 9.19 3.74 -4.39
N VAL A 58 8.04 3.34 -4.94
CA VAL A 58 7.68 1.92 -5.12
C VAL A 58 8.71 1.18 -5.98
N THR A 59 9.22 1.80 -7.05
CA THR A 59 10.31 1.19 -7.86
C THR A 59 11.56 0.92 -7.03
N ARG A 60 11.99 1.87 -6.19
CA ARG A 60 13.17 1.68 -5.34
C ARG A 60 12.97 0.57 -4.31
N GLU A 61 11.83 0.55 -3.64
CA GLU A 61 11.52 -0.49 -2.65
C GLU A 61 11.46 -1.88 -3.30
N ALA A 62 10.99 -1.99 -4.54
CA ALA A 62 10.96 -3.25 -5.28
C ALA A 62 12.37 -3.71 -5.75
N GLU A 63 13.33 -2.81 -5.87
CA GLU A 63 14.71 -3.10 -6.28
C GLU A 63 15.62 -3.44 -5.08
N ASP A 64 15.35 -2.86 -3.90
CA ASP A 64 16.11 -3.07 -2.65
C ASP A 64 15.96 -4.48 -2.04
N ASP A 65 14.98 -5.27 -2.49
CA ASP A 65 14.73 -6.64 -2.01
C ASP A 65 15.49 -7.74 -2.80
N THR A 66 16.41 -7.35 -3.68
CA THR A 66 17.26 -8.29 -4.46
C THR A 66 18.74 -8.18 -4.11
N ASP A 67 19.15 -8.89 -3.05
CA ASP A 67 20.53 -9.32 -2.76
C ASP A 67 20.60 -10.86 -2.67
#